data_AF-A0A7S1RVE7-F1
#
_entry.id   AF-A0A7S1RVE7-F1
#
_cell.length_a   1.000
_cell.length_b   1.000
_cell.length_c   1.000
_cell.angle_alpha   90.00
_cell.angle_beta   90.00
_cell.angle_gamma   90.00
#
_symmetry.space_group_name_H-M   'P 1'
#
loop_
_entity.id
_entity.type
_entity.pdbx_description
1 polymer ?
#
loop_
_entity_poly.entity_id
_entity_poly.type
_entity_poly.pdbx_seq_one_letter_code
_entity_poly.pdbx_strand_id
1 'polypeptide(L)'
;RSWGTYFNKLRQSSPHAQVALDRTVSDVMLAWDPRSYPPYTPENLPKGWNPEKLAIVVFGCPVQDDGTPRPCLAERLNATLKLTTTFPEAQILTSGGAVSTKYPEGPFIRQCLV
;
A
#
# COMPACT_ATOMS: atom_id res chain seq x y z
N ARG A 1 -1.44 16.54 17.47
CA ARG A 1 -0.02 16.96 17.29
C ARG A 1 0.20 17.12 15.79
N SER A 2 0.65 18.29 15.31
CA SER A 2 0.77 18.54 13.87
C SER A 2 2.08 17.99 13.30
N TRP A 3 2.03 17.46 12.08
CA TRP A 3 3.18 16.90 11.36
C TRP A 3 4.35 17.89 11.25
N GLY A 4 4.07 19.19 11.16
CA GLY A 4 5.09 20.25 11.02
C GLY A 4 6.10 20.33 12.18
N THR A 5 5.74 19.90 13.39
CA THR A 5 6.67 19.94 14.53
C THR A 5 7.73 18.83 14.48
N TYR A 6 7.44 17.70 13.86
CA TYR A 6 8.38 16.58 13.73
C TYR A 6 9.41 16.82 12.61
N PHE A 7 8.96 17.33 11.46
CA PHE A 7 9.86 17.67 10.34
C PHE A 7 10.90 18.74 10.73
N ASN A 8 10.51 19.72 11.55
CA ASN A 8 11.44 20.76 12.04
C ASN A 8 12.51 20.21 12.99
N LYS A 9 12.20 19.21 13.83
CA LYS A 9 13.20 18.57 14.69
C LYS A 9 14.19 17.74 13.86
N LEU A 10 13.70 17.02 12.85
CA LEU A 10 14.55 16.25 11.94
C LEU A 10 15.52 17.15 11.18
N ARG A 11 15.02 18.27 10.64
CA ARG A 11 15.80 19.34 9.97
C ARG A 11 16.95 19.85 10.84
N GLN A 12 16.70 20.07 12.13
CA GLN A 12 17.71 20.55 13.07
C GLN A 12 18.74 19.48 13.45
N SER A 13 18.33 18.20 13.51
CA SER A 13 19.22 17.10 13.92
C SER A 13 20.11 16.55 12.80
N SER A 14 19.65 16.54 11.55
CA SER A 14 20.43 16.07 10.41
C SER A 14 19.87 16.58 9.08
N PRO A 15 20.55 17.54 8.43
CA PRO A 15 20.17 18.00 7.09
C PRO A 15 20.15 16.86 6.05
N HIS A 16 21.04 15.89 6.18
CA HIS A 16 21.11 14.73 5.27
C HIS A 16 19.90 13.80 5.42
N ALA A 17 19.47 13.54 6.66
CA ALA A 17 18.27 12.73 6.91
C ALA A 17 17.01 13.43 6.38
N GLN A 18 16.96 14.76 6.44
CA GLN A 18 15.86 15.50 5.85
C GLN A 18 15.86 15.42 4.32
N VAL A 19 17.00 15.58 3.65
CA VAL A 19 17.07 15.43 2.19
C VAL A 19 16.62 14.03 1.75
N ALA A 20 17.00 12.99 2.48
CA ALA A 20 16.55 11.63 2.20
C ALA A 20 15.02 11.47 2.40
N LEU A 21 14.47 12.08 3.44
CA LEU A 21 13.04 12.06 3.72
C LEU A 21 12.25 12.85 2.66
N ASP A 22 12.70 14.04 2.28
CA ASP A 22 12.07 14.87 1.25
C ASP A 22 12.06 14.14 -0.10
N ARG A 23 13.17 13.46 -0.47
CA ARG A 23 13.22 12.59 -1.65
C ARG A 23 12.22 11.44 -1.56
N THR A 24 12.19 10.74 -0.44
CA THR A 24 11.26 9.62 -0.24
C THR A 24 9.81 10.07 -0.33
N VAL A 25 9.46 11.21 0.28
CA VAL A 25 8.11 11.79 0.18
C VAL A 25 7.81 12.20 -1.25
N SER A 26 8.75 12.84 -1.95
CA SER A 26 8.58 13.23 -3.35
C SER A 26 8.38 12.01 -4.25
N ASP A 27 9.17 10.95 -4.09
CA ASP A 27 9.05 9.71 -4.84
C ASP A 27 7.70 9.04 -4.59
N VAL A 28 7.25 9.01 -3.32
CA VAL A 28 5.93 8.49 -2.96
C VAL A 28 4.82 9.34 -3.56
N MET A 29 4.92 10.68 -3.51
CA MET A 29 3.90 11.58 -4.09
C MET A 29 3.84 11.46 -5.61
N LEU A 30 4.98 11.29 -6.28
CA LEU A 30 5.04 11.02 -7.72
C LEU A 30 4.47 9.65 -8.06
N ALA A 31 4.74 8.62 -7.26
CA ALA A 31 4.15 7.29 -7.42
C ALA A 31 2.63 7.28 -7.16
N TRP A 32 2.13 8.20 -6.32
CA TRP A 32 0.71 8.33 -5.99
C TRP A 32 -0.05 9.26 -6.93
N ASP A 33 0.62 10.06 -7.77
CA ASP A 33 -0.07 10.87 -8.77
C ASP A 33 -0.52 9.97 -9.94
N PRO A 34 -1.84 9.73 -10.10
CA PRO A 34 -2.35 8.86 -11.17
C PRO A 34 -2.08 9.42 -12.57
N ARG A 35 -1.64 10.68 -12.70
CA ARG A 35 -1.19 11.26 -13.97
C ARG A 35 0.25 10.88 -14.31
N SER A 36 1.07 10.60 -13.29
CA SER A 36 2.45 10.13 -13.43
C SER A 36 2.52 8.61 -13.53
N TYR A 37 1.57 7.91 -12.90
CA TYR A 37 1.38 6.46 -13.01
C TYR A 37 -0.10 6.15 -13.32
N PRO A 38 -0.50 6.17 -14.60
CA PRO A 38 -1.86 5.78 -14.98
C PRO A 38 -2.13 4.34 -14.53
N PRO A 39 -3.39 3.98 -14.24
CA PRO A 39 -3.74 2.63 -13.85
C PRO A 39 -3.25 1.63 -14.91
N TYR A 40 -2.47 0.65 -14.46
CA TYR A 40 -1.96 -0.38 -15.35
C TYR A 40 -3.11 -1.30 -15.80
N THR A 41 -3.16 -1.56 -17.10
CA THR A 41 -3.99 -2.55 -17.76
C THR A 41 -3.06 -3.55 -18.46
N PRO A 42 -3.54 -4.74 -18.84
CA PRO A 42 -2.71 -5.71 -19.55
C PRO A 42 -2.01 -5.13 -20.80
N GLU A 43 -2.63 -4.15 -21.45
CA GLU A 43 -2.17 -3.53 -22.69
C GLU A 43 -1.10 -2.45 -22.48
N ASN A 44 -1.00 -1.87 -21.28
CA ASN A 44 -0.12 -0.73 -21.00
C ASN A 44 0.99 -1.05 -19.97
N LEU A 45 1.18 -2.34 -19.66
CA LEU A 45 2.26 -2.79 -18.78
C LEU A 45 3.64 -2.38 -19.31
N PRO A 46 4.61 -2.10 -18.42
CA PRO A 46 5.98 -1.81 -18.84
C PRO A 46 6.57 -2.95 -19.69
N LYS A 47 7.35 -2.60 -20.70
CA LYS A 47 7.97 -3.58 -21.61
C LYS A 47 8.80 -4.59 -20.82
N GLY A 48 8.56 -5.88 -21.06
CA GLY A 48 9.24 -7.00 -20.39
C GLY A 48 8.47 -7.58 -19.20
N TRP A 49 7.34 -6.99 -18.80
CA TRP A 49 6.45 -7.56 -17.79
C TRP A 49 5.51 -8.58 -18.43
N ASN A 50 5.26 -9.70 -17.74
CA ASN A 50 4.30 -10.71 -18.18
C ASN A 50 3.05 -10.62 -17.29
N PRO A 51 1.86 -10.28 -17.84
CA PRO A 51 0.61 -10.16 -17.08
C PRO A 51 0.23 -11.45 -16.33
N GLU A 52 0.55 -12.62 -16.88
CA GLU A 52 0.25 -13.94 -16.27
C GLU A 52 1.20 -14.30 -15.12
N LYS A 53 2.27 -13.51 -14.90
CA LYS A 53 3.26 -13.72 -13.84
C LYS A 53 3.30 -12.58 -12.83
N LEU A 54 2.27 -11.74 -12.82
CA LEU A 54 2.16 -10.64 -11.87
C LEU A 54 1.69 -11.13 -10.50
N ALA A 55 2.00 -10.33 -9.48
CA ALA A 55 1.44 -10.49 -8.15
C ALA A 55 0.77 -9.19 -7.70
N ILE A 56 -0.40 -9.31 -7.07
CA ILE A 56 -1.09 -8.20 -6.42
C ILE A 56 -0.73 -8.26 -4.93
N VAL A 57 0.04 -7.28 -4.46
CA VAL A 57 0.46 -7.22 -3.05
C VAL A 57 -0.51 -6.35 -2.26
N VAL A 58 -1.10 -6.92 -1.22
CA VAL A 58 -2.01 -6.23 -0.29
C VAL A 58 -1.30 -6.01 1.03
N PHE A 59 -1.17 -4.75 1.44
CA PHE A 59 -0.60 -4.41 2.74
C PHE A 59 -1.67 -4.39 3.84
N GLY A 60 -1.41 -5.09 4.93
CA GLY A 60 -2.25 -5.12 6.13
C GLY A 60 -2.37 -3.74 6.77
N CYS A 61 -3.50 -3.52 7.43
CA CYS A 61 -3.74 -2.35 8.26
C CYS A 61 -4.38 -2.85 9.57
N PRO A 62 -3.82 -2.51 10.74
CA PRO A 62 -4.30 -3.08 12.00
C PRO A 62 -5.76 -2.73 12.20
N VAL A 63 -6.57 -3.74 12.51
CA VAL A 63 -7.98 -3.56 12.87
C VAL A 63 -8.07 -2.74 14.16
N GLN A 64 -9.24 -2.14 14.41
CA GLN A 64 -9.52 -1.51 15.69
C GLN A 64 -9.59 -2.58 16.80
N ASP A 65 -9.48 -2.15 18.06
CA ASP A 65 -9.46 -3.04 19.23
C ASP A 65 -10.78 -3.85 19.37
N ASP A 66 -11.87 -3.33 18.80
CA ASP A 66 -13.19 -3.97 18.72
C ASP A 66 -13.31 -4.97 17.55
N GLY A 67 -12.27 -5.11 16.72
CA GLY A 67 -12.23 -5.99 15.55
C GLY A 67 -12.74 -5.35 14.25
N THR A 68 -13.14 -4.08 14.27
CA THR A 68 -13.61 -3.40 13.05
C THR A 68 -12.43 -3.06 12.14
N PRO A 69 -12.47 -3.38 10.83
CA PRO A 69 -11.42 -2.95 9.91
C PRO A 69 -11.35 -1.42 9.86
N ARG A 70 -10.15 -0.88 9.95
CA ARG A 70 -9.94 0.56 9.73
C ARG A 70 -10.30 0.92 8.27
N PRO A 71 -10.77 2.15 7.99
CA PRO A 71 -11.10 2.58 6.62
C PRO A 71 -10.01 2.30 5.58
N CYS A 72 -8.74 2.45 5.97
CA CYS A 72 -7.57 2.08 5.15
C CYS A 72 -7.61 0.63 4.62
N LEU A 73 -8.08 -0.33 5.42
CA LEU A 73 -8.13 -1.74 5.03
C LEU A 73 -9.25 -1.97 4.00
N ALA A 74 -10.41 -1.36 4.22
CA ALA A 74 -11.54 -1.44 3.29
C ALA A 74 -11.20 -0.84 1.92
N GLU A 75 -10.52 0.31 1.89
CA GLU A 75 -10.05 0.93 0.64
C GLU A 75 -9.06 0.04 -0.11
N ARG A 76 -8.11 -0.58 0.62
CA ARG A 76 -7.13 -1.51 0.03
C ARG A 76 -7.81 -2.75 -0.53
N LEU A 77 -8.74 -3.36 0.20
CA LEU A 77 -9.51 -4.52 -0.27
C LEU A 77 -10.29 -4.18 -1.55
N ASN A 78 -10.98 -3.04 -1.59
CA ASN A 78 -11.69 -2.60 -2.79
C ASN A 78 -10.75 -2.35 -3.97
N ALA A 79 -9.56 -1.79 -3.75
CA ALA A 79 -8.56 -1.61 -4.80
C ALA A 79 -8.03 -2.95 -5.31
N THR A 80 -7.78 -3.90 -4.40
CA THR A 80 -7.37 -5.27 -4.74
C THR A 80 -8.42 -5.96 -5.61
N LEU A 81 -9.70 -5.92 -5.23
CA LEU A 81 -10.79 -6.54 -6.00
C LEU A 81 -10.91 -5.97 -7.43
N LYS A 82 -10.65 -4.67 -7.60
CA LYS A 82 -10.58 -4.07 -8.94
C LYS A 82 -9.40 -4.62 -9.74
N LEU A 83 -8.22 -4.73 -9.13
CA LEU A 83 -7.03 -5.25 -9.77
C LEU A 83 -7.15 -6.74 -10.14
N THR A 84 -7.80 -7.56 -9.31
CA THR A 84 -8.04 -8.98 -9.63
C THR A 84 -9.01 -9.16 -10.79
N THR A 85 -9.89 -8.18 -11.03
CA THR A 85 -10.75 -8.18 -12.23
C THR A 85 -9.94 -7.86 -13.48
N THR A 86 -8.96 -6.96 -13.39
CA THR A 86 -8.07 -6.57 -14.49
C THR A 86 -6.98 -7.62 -14.78
N PHE A 87 -6.47 -8.29 -13.74
CA PHE A 87 -5.41 -9.29 -13.80
C PHE A 87 -5.84 -10.59 -13.10
N PRO A 88 -6.72 -11.39 -13.73
CA PRO A 88 -7.32 -12.57 -13.09
C PRO A 88 -6.31 -13.67 -12.76
N GLU A 89 -5.20 -13.76 -13.51
CA GLU A 89 -4.13 -14.75 -13.29
C GLU A 89 -3.10 -14.31 -12.24
N ALA A 90 -3.20 -13.08 -11.72
CA ALA A 90 -2.19 -12.56 -10.80
C ALA A 90 -2.28 -13.24 -9.42
N GLN A 91 -1.12 -13.60 -8.88
CA GLN A 91 -1.04 -14.15 -7.52
C GLN A 91 -1.33 -13.06 -6.48
N ILE A 92 -2.30 -13.29 -5.58
CA ILE A 92 -2.56 -12.36 -4.49
C ILE A 92 -1.63 -12.67 -3.32
N LEU A 93 -0.80 -11.70 -2.94
CA LEU A 93 0.11 -11.78 -1.80
C LEU A 93 -0.36 -10.82 -0.71
N THR A 94 -0.85 -11.37 0.40
CA THR A 94 -1.28 -10.59 1.54
C THR A 94 -0.15 -10.50 2.56
N SER A 95 0.26 -9.28 2.91
CA SER A 95 1.15 -9.03 4.04
C SER A 95 0.33 -8.48 5.19
N GLY A 96 0.61 -8.90 6.41
CA GLY A 96 -0.18 -8.51 7.57
C GLY A 96 0.09 -9.41 8.76
N GLY A 97 0.99 -8.94 9.62
CA GLY A 97 1.45 -9.63 10.81
C GLY A 97 1.37 -8.75 12.05
N ALA A 98 0.54 -7.69 12.03
CA ALA A 98 0.39 -6.85 13.21
C ALA A 98 -0.27 -7.63 14.35
N VAL A 99 0.57 -8.18 15.22
CA VAL A 99 0.23 -8.84 16.50
C VAL A 99 -0.20 -7.83 17.58
N SER A 100 -0.54 -6.59 17.21
CA SER A 100 -1.04 -5.58 18.14
C SER A 100 -2.49 -5.85 18.57
N THR A 101 -3.20 -6.72 17.86
CA THR A 101 -4.56 -7.15 18.20
C THR A 101 -4.66 -8.68 18.15
N LYS A 102 -5.69 -9.25 18.81
CA LYS A 102 -5.93 -10.70 18.82
C LYS A 102 -6.32 -11.29 17.45
N TYR A 103 -6.50 -10.45 16.43
CA TYR A 103 -6.92 -10.85 15.09
C TYR A 103 -5.74 -10.72 14.11
N PRO A 104 -5.20 -11.84 13.60
CA PRO A 104 -4.19 -11.78 12.55
C PRO A 104 -4.80 -11.23 11.25
N GLU A 105 -4.13 -10.25 10.64
CA GLU A 105 -4.63 -9.53 9.46
C GLU A 105 -4.68 -10.42 8.21
N GLY A 106 -3.69 -11.31 8.03
CA GLY A 106 -3.60 -12.20 6.86
C GLY A 106 -4.83 -13.08 6.64
N PRO A 107 -5.30 -13.84 7.65
CA PRO A 107 -6.53 -14.63 7.55
C PRO A 107 -7.79 -13.81 7.22
N PHE A 108 -7.93 -12.62 7.80
CA PHE A 108 -9.06 -11.73 7.51
C PHE A 108 -9.02 -11.23 6.06
N ILE A 109 -7.87 -10.77 5.58
CA ILE A 109 -7.70 -10.31 4.19
C ILE A 109 -8.00 -11.44 3.21
N ARG A 110 -7.51 -12.66 3.49
CA ARG A 110 -7.84 -13.83 2.67
C ARG A 110 -9.34 -14.04 2.59
N GLN A 111 -10.04 -14.02 3.73
CA GLN A 111 -11.48 -14.26 3.78
C GLN A 111 -12.32 -13.20 3.03
N CYS A 112 -11.78 -12.00 2.82
CA CYS A 112 -12.44 -10.95 2.03
C CYS A 112 -12.13 -11.00 0.52
N LEU A 113 -11.12 -11.77 0.10
CA LEU A 113 -10.61 -11.79 -1.27
C LEU A 113 -10.84 -13.11 -2.02
N VAL A 114 -11.28 -14.17 -1.32
CA VAL A 114 -11.83 -15.42 -1.91
C VAL A 114 -13.34 -15.40 -1.83
#